data_AF-A0A953QFT2-F1
#
_entry.id   AF-A0A953QFT2-F1
#
_cell.length_a   1.000
_cell.length_b   1.000
_cell.length_c   1.000
_cell.angle_alpha   90.00
_cell.angle_beta   90.00
_cell.angle_gamma   90.00
#
_symmetry.space_group_name_H-M   'P 1'
#
loop_
_entity.id
_entity.type
_entity.pdbx_description
1 polymer ?
#
loop_
_entity_poly.entity_id
_entity_poly.type
_entity_poly.pdbx_seq_one_letter_code
_entity_poly.pdbx_strand_id
1 'polypeptide(L)'
;MSFAGLRILSLESRRAREMEAMIRRLEGDAFVAPSVQERALEGHADAIRFIERLETGDFNLVICMTGAGLAFLRDVAAKHMPVERLAAALRRVTIVVRGPKPVPVLREMNVEAQVVVGE
;
A
#
# COMPACT_ATOMS: atom_id res chain seq x y z
N MET A 1 -0.73 14.69 28.29
CA MET A 1 0.53 14.12 28.80
C MET A 1 1.67 14.86 28.12
N SER A 2 2.64 15.34 28.90
CA SER A 2 3.86 16.03 28.41
C SER A 2 5.01 15.03 28.30
N PHE A 3 6.00 15.31 27.45
CA PHE A 3 7.28 14.61 27.36
C PHE A 3 8.34 15.16 28.35
N ALA A 4 8.01 16.19 29.13
CA ALA A 4 8.83 16.71 30.23
C ALA A 4 10.29 17.04 29.85
N GLY A 5 10.50 17.59 28.65
CA GLY A 5 11.83 17.95 28.14
C GLY A 5 12.67 16.78 27.63
N LEU A 6 12.13 15.55 27.61
CA LEU A 6 12.87 14.39 27.12
C LEU A 6 13.20 14.51 25.63
N ARG A 7 14.33 13.89 25.25
CA ARG A 7 14.71 13.71 23.84
C ARG A 7 13.92 12.58 23.22
N ILE A 8 13.19 12.88 22.14
CA ILE A 8 12.30 11.93 21.47
C ILE A 8 12.81 11.68 20.05
N LEU A 9 13.21 10.44 19.77
CA LEU A 9 13.51 9.96 18.43
C LEU A 9 12.20 9.64 17.69
N SER A 10 12.06 10.17 16.47
CA SER A 10 11.02 9.76 15.53
C SER A 10 11.64 9.27 14.24
N LEU A 11 11.15 8.14 13.73
CA LEU A 11 11.55 7.55 12.45
C LEU A 11 10.56 7.84 11.31
N GLU A 12 9.56 8.70 11.56
CA GLU A 12 8.51 9.05 10.61
C GLU A 12 9.07 9.84 9.43
N SER A 13 8.81 9.35 8.21
CA SER A 13 9.32 9.95 6.98
C SER A 13 8.29 10.80 6.25
N ARG A 14 7.04 10.34 6.11
CA ARG A 14 5.99 11.01 5.30
C ARG A 14 5.50 12.28 5.96
N ARG A 15 5.40 12.26 7.28
CA ARG A 15 4.86 13.36 8.10
C ARG A 15 5.90 13.91 9.09
N ALA A 16 7.17 13.90 8.70
CA ALA A 16 8.30 14.27 9.56
C ALA A 16 8.12 15.62 10.26
N ARG A 17 7.74 16.67 9.50
CA ARG A 17 7.51 18.02 10.03
C ARG A 17 6.35 18.09 11.02
N GLU A 18 5.28 17.38 10.74
CA GLU A 18 4.09 17.34 11.60
C GLU A 18 4.39 16.57 12.89
N MET A 19 5.16 15.48 12.79
CA MET A 19 5.63 14.74 13.94
C MET A 19 6.56 15.57 14.84
N GLU A 20 7.51 16.29 14.26
CA GLU A 20 8.38 17.24 14.98
C GLU A 20 7.56 18.30 15.74
N ALA A 21 6.57 18.90 15.06
CA ALA A 21 5.69 19.89 15.66
C ALA A 21 4.87 19.31 16.81
N MET A 22 4.35 18.08 16.67
CA MET A 22 3.62 17.41 17.74
C MET A 22 4.49 17.09 18.95
N ILE A 23 5.73 16.63 18.74
CA ILE A 23 6.68 16.35 19.82
C ILE A 23 7.00 17.63 20.61
N ARG A 24 7.33 18.72 19.91
CA ARG A 24 7.61 20.02 20.55
C ARG A 24 6.41 20.58 21.28
N ARG A 25 5.20 20.44 20.72
CA ARG A 25 3.94 20.85 21.37
C ARG A 25 3.70 20.12 22.69
N LEU A 26 4.22 18.90 22.82
CA LEU A 26 4.18 18.11 24.05
C LEU A 26 5.46 18.27 24.88
N GLU A 27 6.19 19.38 24.73
CA GLU A 27 7.39 19.72 25.51
C GLU A 27 8.54 18.71 25.38
N GLY A 28 8.68 18.03 24.23
CA GLY A 28 9.82 17.16 23.92
C GLY A 28 10.90 17.84 23.06
N ASP A 29 12.15 17.42 23.21
CA ASP A 29 13.26 17.73 22.29
C ASP A 29 13.25 16.73 21.12
N ALA A 30 12.75 17.17 19.97
CA ALA A 30 12.52 16.29 18.82
C ALA A 30 13.81 16.00 18.04
N PHE A 31 14.09 14.71 17.83
CA PHE A 31 15.08 14.23 16.88
C PHE A 31 14.38 13.39 15.81
N VAL A 32 14.05 14.00 14.67
CA VAL A 32 13.38 13.30 13.56
C VAL A 32 14.42 12.79 12.57
N ALA A 33 14.55 11.47 12.46
CA ALA A 33 15.48 10.77 11.59
C ALA A 33 14.71 9.84 10.64
N PRO A 34 14.28 10.32 9.45
CA PRO A 34 13.54 9.51 8.48
C PRO A 34 14.27 8.21 8.15
N SER A 35 13.62 7.07 8.37
CA SER A 35 14.25 5.74 8.23
C SER A 35 13.91 5.02 6.92
N VAL A 36 12.77 5.37 6.32
CA VAL A 36 12.25 4.73 5.11
C VAL A 36 11.76 5.77 4.11
N GLN A 37 11.77 5.45 2.82
CA GLN A 37 11.14 6.29 1.80
C GLN A 37 10.39 5.41 0.82
N GLU A 38 9.12 5.73 0.57
CA GLU A 38 8.39 5.13 -0.54
C GLU A 38 8.91 5.75 -1.84
N ARG A 39 9.47 4.92 -2.72
CA ARG A 39 9.85 5.31 -4.08
C ARG A 39 9.02 4.52 -5.08
N ALA A 40 8.47 5.21 -6.07
CA ALA A 40 7.86 4.54 -7.20
C ALA A 40 8.92 3.71 -7.93
N LEU A 41 8.53 2.52 -8.38
CA LEU A 41 9.39 1.71 -9.24
C LEU A 41 9.59 2.43 -10.58
N GLU A 42 10.84 2.54 -11.01
CA GLU A 42 11.19 3.08 -12.33
C GLU A 42 10.91 2.01 -13.38
N GLY A 43 10.00 2.30 -14.31
CA GLY A 43 9.53 1.34 -15.30
C GLY A 43 8.41 0.44 -14.76
N HIS A 44 7.35 0.30 -15.55
CA HIS A 44 6.15 -0.45 -15.19
C HIS A 44 6.04 -1.80 -15.90
N ALA A 45 7.09 -2.20 -16.64
CA ALA A 45 7.05 -3.39 -17.49
C ALA A 45 6.69 -4.67 -16.71
N ASP A 46 7.22 -4.82 -15.50
CA ASP A 46 6.94 -6.02 -14.69
C ASP A 46 5.52 -6.01 -14.09
N ALA A 47 4.98 -4.83 -13.79
CA ALA A 47 3.58 -4.70 -13.37
C ALA A 47 2.63 -5.05 -14.53
N ILE A 48 2.92 -4.57 -15.75
CA ILE A 48 2.13 -4.92 -16.93
C ILE A 48 2.23 -6.42 -17.24
N ARG A 49 3.45 -6.98 -17.22
CA ARG A 49 3.67 -8.42 -17.41
C ARG A 49 2.95 -9.26 -16.36
N PHE A 50 2.91 -8.80 -15.11
CA PHE A 50 2.13 -9.45 -14.05
C PHE A 50 0.64 -9.48 -14.41
N ILE A 51 0.08 -8.37 -14.91
CA ILE A 51 -1.33 -8.29 -15.31
C ILE A 51 -1.61 -9.24 -16.48
N GLU A 52 -0.74 -9.27 -17.49
CA GLU A 52 -0.88 -10.19 -18.63
C GLU A 52 -0.88 -11.66 -18.18
N ARG A 53 0.02 -12.03 -17.27
CA ARG A 53 0.08 -13.38 -16.69
C ARG A 53 -1.14 -13.71 -15.82
N LEU A 54 -1.67 -12.71 -15.11
CA LEU A 54 -2.93 -12.85 -14.39
C LEU A 54 -4.10 -13.08 -15.35
N GLU A 55 -4.08 -12.42 -16.51
CA GLU A 55 -5.10 -12.60 -17.54
C GLU A 55 -5.05 -14.01 -18.16
N THR A 56 -3.86 -14.58 -18.38
CA THR A 56 -3.66 -15.93 -18.93
C THR A 56 -3.93 -17.06 -17.93
N GLY A 57 -4.17 -16.75 -16.66
CA GLY A 57 -4.46 -17.74 -15.62
C GLY A 57 -3.22 -18.43 -15.07
N ASP A 58 -2.05 -17.79 -15.16
CA ASP A 58 -0.78 -18.33 -14.63
C ASP A 58 -0.77 -18.48 -13.10
N PHE A 59 -1.74 -17.87 -12.41
CA PHE A 59 -1.83 -17.87 -10.96
C PHE A 59 -3.16 -18.46 -10.51
N ASN A 60 -3.10 -19.39 -9.55
CA ASN A 60 -4.30 -19.86 -8.83
C ASN A 60 -4.62 -19.00 -7.60
N LEU A 61 -3.63 -18.26 -7.09
CA LEU A 61 -3.71 -17.49 -5.85
C LEU A 61 -2.91 -16.18 -5.98
N VAL A 62 -3.50 -15.07 -5.50
CA VAL A 62 -2.82 -13.79 -5.29
C VAL A 62 -3.00 -13.36 -3.84
N ILE A 63 -1.90 -13.02 -3.17
CA ILE A 63 -1.89 -12.54 -1.78
C ILE A 63 -1.62 -11.04 -1.77
N CYS A 64 -2.61 -10.24 -1.39
CA CYS A 64 -2.49 -8.80 -1.22
C CYS A 64 -2.00 -8.48 0.20
N MET A 65 -0.77 -7.98 0.29
CA MET A 65 -0.11 -7.69 1.57
C MET A 65 -0.43 -6.30 2.13
N THR A 66 -0.56 -5.29 1.26
CA THR A 66 -0.78 -3.88 1.64
C THR A 66 -1.73 -3.19 0.67
N GLY A 67 -2.44 -2.17 1.14
CA GLY A 67 -3.26 -1.32 0.27
C GLY A 67 -2.43 -0.51 -0.72
N ALA A 68 -1.27 0.00 -0.28
CA ALA A 68 -0.39 0.83 -1.13
C ALA A 68 0.12 0.06 -2.38
N GLY A 69 0.54 -1.20 -2.21
CA GLY A 69 1.00 -2.00 -3.35
C GLY A 69 -0.11 -2.31 -4.35
N LEU A 70 -1.32 -2.60 -3.88
CA LEU A 70 -2.46 -2.85 -4.76
C LEU A 70 -2.95 -1.57 -5.46
N ALA A 71 -2.97 -0.44 -4.76
CA ALA A 71 -3.30 0.86 -5.34
C ALA A 71 -2.28 1.24 -6.42
N PHE A 72 -0.99 1.03 -6.16
CA PHE A 72 0.05 1.22 -7.16
C PHE A 72 -0.20 0.37 -8.41
N LEU A 73 -0.51 -0.92 -8.26
CA LEU A 73 -0.80 -1.80 -9.41
C LEU A 73 -2.00 -1.30 -10.23
N ARG A 74 -3.08 -0.89 -9.57
CA ARG A 74 -4.26 -0.30 -10.22
C ARG A 74 -3.89 0.98 -10.97
N ASP A 75 -3.17 1.89 -10.34
CA ASP A 75 -2.83 3.20 -10.92
C ASP A 75 -1.86 3.05 -12.10
N VAL A 76 -0.97 2.06 -12.06
CA VAL A 76 -0.14 1.66 -13.20
C VAL A 76 -1.01 1.07 -14.30
N ALA A 77 -1.91 0.14 -13.98
CA ALA A 77 -2.82 -0.44 -14.97
C ALA A 77 -3.61 0.66 -15.70
N ALA A 78 -4.20 1.60 -14.94
CA ALA A 78 -4.99 2.71 -15.47
C ALA A 78 -4.23 3.60 -16.48
N LYS A 79 -2.89 3.67 -16.40
CA LYS A 79 -2.06 4.42 -17.35
C LYS A 79 -1.83 3.70 -18.68
N HIS A 80 -2.01 2.37 -18.71
CA HIS A 80 -1.65 1.52 -19.85
C HIS A 80 -2.84 0.75 -20.44
N MET A 81 -3.90 0.55 -19.68
CA MET A 81 -5.07 -0.25 -20.05
C MET A 81 -6.30 0.11 -19.20
N PRO A 82 -7.52 -0.27 -19.61
CA PRO A 82 -8.71 -0.12 -18.77
C PRO A 82 -8.57 -0.90 -17.45
N VAL A 83 -8.91 -0.29 -16.32
CA VAL A 83 -8.85 -0.92 -14.99
C VAL A 83 -9.74 -2.16 -14.91
N GLU A 84 -10.80 -2.20 -15.71
CA GLU A 84 -11.72 -3.32 -15.84
C GLU A 84 -11.01 -4.61 -16.27
N ARG A 85 -9.91 -4.51 -17.04
CA ARG A 85 -9.09 -5.68 -17.41
C ARG A 85 -8.42 -6.30 -16.20
N LEU A 86 -7.74 -5.49 -15.39
CA LEU A 86 -7.16 -5.92 -14.12
C LEU A 86 -8.24 -6.50 -13.21
N ALA A 87 -9.37 -5.82 -13.05
CA ALA A 87 -10.48 -6.28 -12.21
C ALA A 87 -11.04 -7.63 -12.70
N ALA A 88 -11.22 -7.80 -14.01
CA ALA A 88 -11.70 -9.05 -14.59
C ALA A 88 -10.70 -10.20 -14.39
N ALA A 89 -9.40 -9.94 -14.50
CA ALA A 89 -8.36 -10.93 -14.24
C ALA A 89 -8.32 -11.32 -12.74
N LEU A 90 -8.39 -10.33 -11.85
CA LEU A 90 -8.45 -10.56 -10.40
C LEU A 90 -9.66 -11.40 -9.97
N ARG A 91 -10.83 -11.20 -10.58
CA ARG A 91 -12.02 -12.02 -10.29
C ARG A 91 -11.87 -13.51 -10.64
N ARG A 92 -10.90 -13.87 -11.51
CA ARG A 92 -10.65 -15.26 -11.92
C ARG A 92 -9.65 -15.98 -11.02
N VAL A 93 -9.00 -15.28 -10.09
CA VAL A 93 -8.01 -15.86 -9.17
C VAL A 93 -8.54 -15.86 -7.74
N THR A 94 -8.07 -16.79 -6.92
CA THR A 94 -8.32 -16.70 -5.47
C THR A 94 -7.52 -15.54 -4.90
N ILE A 95 -8.18 -14.60 -4.23
CA ILE A 95 -7.54 -13.46 -3.59
C ILE A 95 -7.56 -13.65 -2.08
N VAL A 96 -6.38 -13.53 -1.48
CA VAL A 96 -6.18 -13.49 -0.03
C VAL A 96 -5.70 -12.09 0.33
N VAL A 97 -6.36 -11.44 1.29
CA VAL A 97 -5.84 -10.20 1.89
C VAL A 97 -5.31 -10.52 3.28
N ARG A 98 -4.06 -10.10 3.56
CA ARG A 98 -3.41 -10.37 4.86
C ARG A 98 -3.98 -9.52 6.00
N GLY A 99 -4.65 -8.42 5.70
CA GLY A 99 -5.27 -7.55 6.68
C GLY A 99 -6.27 -6.61 6.02
N PRO A 100 -6.86 -5.64 6.75
CA PRO A 100 -7.98 -4.85 6.24
C PRO A 100 -7.58 -3.84 5.13
N LYS A 101 -6.29 -3.49 5.04
CA LYS A 101 -5.81 -2.39 4.18
C LYS A 101 -6.05 -2.56 2.67
N PRO A 102 -5.91 -3.75 2.06
CA PRO A 102 -6.19 -3.92 0.63
C PRO A 102 -7.68 -3.95 0.29
N VAL A 103 -8.57 -4.19 1.27
CA VAL A 103 -10.01 -4.38 1.02
C VAL A 103 -10.67 -3.17 0.36
N PRO A 104 -10.46 -1.91 0.80
CA PRO A 104 -11.03 -0.74 0.13
C PRO A 104 -10.59 -0.63 -1.35
N VAL A 105 -9.32 -0.91 -1.63
CA VAL A 105 -8.77 -0.82 -3.00
C VAL A 105 -9.40 -1.87 -3.92
N LEU A 106 -9.62 -3.09 -3.42
CA LEU A 106 -10.35 -4.12 -4.17
C LEU A 106 -11.80 -3.69 -4.45
N ARG A 107 -12.48 -3.12 -3.45
CA ARG A 107 -13.87 -2.62 -3.60
C ARG A 107 -13.98 -1.51 -4.64
N GLU A 108 -13.01 -0.59 -4.70
CA GLU A 108 -12.96 0.46 -5.75
C GLU A 108 -12.89 -0.14 -7.16
N MET A 109 -12.35 -1.35 -7.32
CA MET A 109 -12.31 -2.09 -8.59
C MET A 109 -13.49 -3.07 -8.76
N ASN A 110 -14.45 -3.07 -7.83
CA ASN A 110 -15.56 -4.03 -7.75
C ASN A 110 -15.07 -5.50 -7.68
N VAL A 111 -13.97 -5.74 -6.95
CA VAL A 111 -13.39 -7.07 -6.71
C VAL A 111 -13.54 -7.41 -5.23
N GLU A 112 -13.86 -8.66 -4.91
CA GLU A 112 -13.94 -9.15 -3.54
C GLU A 112 -12.82 -10.16 -3.27
N ALA A 113 -12.27 -10.12 -2.05
CA ALA A 113 -11.32 -11.12 -1.60
C ALA A 113 -12.07 -12.33 -1.04
N GLN A 114 -11.64 -13.53 -1.43
CA GLN A 114 -12.22 -14.79 -0.96
C GLN A 114 -11.76 -15.10 0.47
N VAL A 115 -10.57 -14.66 0.86
CA VAL A 115 -10.05 -14.80 2.22
C VAL A 115 -9.57 -13.45 2.75
N VAL A 116 -10.12 -13.04 3.88
CA VAL A 116 -9.64 -11.90 4.66
C VAL A 116 -9.05 -12.45 5.95
N VAL A 117 -7.73 -12.40 6.09
CA VAL A 117 -7.07 -12.82 7.33
C VAL A 117 -7.40 -11.80 8.43
N GLY A 118 -8.03 -12.27 9.50
CA GLY A 118 -8.33 -11.46 10.69
C GLY A 118 -7.05 -11.02 11.41
N GLU A 119 -7.15 -9.95 12.19
CA GLU A 119 -6.08 -9.49 13.08
C GLU A 119 -6.00 -10.35 14.35
#